data_AF-B3SND2-F1
#
_entry.id   AF-B3SND2-F1
#
_cell.length_a   1.000
_cell.length_b   1.000
_cell.length_c   1.000
_cell.angle_alpha   90.00
_cell.angle_beta   90.00
_cell.angle_gamma   90.00
#
_symmetry.space_group_name_H-M   'P 1'
#
loop_
_entity.id
_entity.type
_entity.pdbx_description
1 polymer ?
#
loop_
_entity_poly.entity_id
_entity_poly.type
_entity_poly.pdbx_seq_one_letter_code
_entity_poly.pdbx_strand_id
1 'polypeptide(L)'
;YRQLSAIHRAPRPTRPDKARRLGYRAKQGYVIYRVRVRRGGRKRPVPKGCTYGKPVTHGVNQLKFARSLRSVAEERVGRKCGGLRVLNSYWVAEDSTYKFFEVIMVDPANKTIRRDPESNWLCRAVHKHRELRGLTSAGRSSRGLGKGHKFTKTNGGSRRAYMIKHNSLSLRRKR
;
A
#
# COMPACT_ATOMS: atom_id res chain seq x y z
N TYR A 1 15.47 16.17 -4.51
CA TYR A 1 14.38 15.50 -3.75
C TYR A 1 14.51 15.59 -2.24
N ARG A 2 15.72 15.57 -1.66
CA ARG A 2 15.91 15.68 -0.20
C ARG A 2 15.53 17.05 0.37
N GLN A 3 15.83 18.13 -0.35
CA GLN A 3 15.52 19.51 0.06
C GLN A 3 14.00 19.80 0.14
N LEU A 4 13.18 19.04 -0.59
CA LEU A 4 11.72 19.21 -0.58
C LEU A 4 11.09 18.57 0.65
N SER A 5 9.86 18.96 0.94
CA SER A 5 9.05 18.36 2.01
C SER A 5 8.83 16.86 1.77
N ALA A 6 8.51 16.13 2.85
CA ALA A 6 8.39 14.67 2.78
C ALA A 6 7.29 14.17 1.85
N ILE A 7 6.25 14.98 1.62
CA ILE A 7 5.16 14.74 0.67
C ILE A 7 4.99 16.01 -0.15
N HIS A 8 5.43 15.96 -1.40
CA HIS A 8 5.47 17.08 -2.32
C HIS A 8 4.64 16.80 -3.57
N ARG A 9 3.82 17.76 -4.02
CA ARG A 9 3.03 17.63 -5.26
C ARG A 9 3.95 17.83 -6.46
N ALA A 10 4.10 16.81 -7.31
CA ALA A 10 4.88 16.94 -8.54
C ALA A 10 3.97 17.33 -9.72
N PRO A 11 4.30 18.36 -10.52
CA PRO A 11 3.44 18.80 -11.62
C PRO A 11 3.29 17.74 -12.72
N ARG A 12 4.36 16.98 -13.00
CA ARG A 12 4.43 15.93 -14.02
C ARG A 12 5.17 14.70 -13.48
N PRO A 13 4.93 13.49 -14.05
CA PRO A 13 5.68 12.30 -13.68
C PRO A 13 7.15 12.47 -14.03
N THR A 14 8.05 12.07 -13.13
CA THR A 14 9.48 12.02 -13.47
C THR A 14 9.76 10.92 -14.49
N ARG A 15 8.98 9.83 -14.44
CA ARG A 15 9.05 8.70 -15.36
C ARG A 15 7.71 8.49 -16.07
N PRO A 16 7.42 9.25 -17.14
CA PRO A 16 6.14 9.17 -17.84
C PRO A 16 5.86 7.77 -18.41
N ASP A 17 6.89 7.08 -18.89
CA ASP A 17 6.84 5.71 -19.38
C ASP A 17 6.29 4.74 -18.31
N LYS A 18 6.88 4.78 -17.11
CA LYS A 18 6.51 3.92 -16.00
C LYS A 18 5.14 4.28 -15.45
N ALA A 19 4.85 5.59 -15.36
CA ALA A 19 3.56 6.08 -14.92
C ALA A 19 2.43 5.57 -15.84
N ARG A 20 2.61 5.66 -17.16
CA ARG A 20 1.62 5.18 -18.15
C ARG A 20 1.35 3.68 -18.02
N ARG A 21 2.39 2.86 -17.88
CA ARG A 21 2.25 1.41 -17.65
C ARG A 21 1.48 1.06 -16.36
N LEU A 22 1.45 1.97 -15.39
CA LEU A 22 0.76 1.80 -14.11
C LEU A 22 -0.63 2.45 -14.08
N GLY A 23 -1.11 2.98 -15.21
CA GLY A 23 -2.46 3.53 -15.37
C GLY A 23 -2.56 5.05 -15.32
N TYR A 24 -1.45 5.79 -15.34
CA TYR A 24 -1.48 7.26 -15.49
C TYR A 24 -1.89 7.67 -16.90
N ARG A 25 -2.78 8.67 -16.98
CA ARG A 25 -3.12 9.39 -18.21
C ARG A 25 -2.87 10.88 -18.02
N ALA A 26 -2.42 11.56 -19.07
CA ALA A 26 -2.17 13.00 -19.05
C ALA A 26 -3.49 13.76 -19.27
N LYS A 27 -4.37 13.73 -18.28
CA LYS A 27 -5.65 14.46 -18.28
C LYS A 27 -5.95 15.03 -16.91
N GLN A 28 -6.86 16.01 -16.85
CA GLN A 28 -7.31 16.60 -15.59
C GLN A 28 -7.86 15.52 -14.65
N GLY A 29 -7.61 15.67 -13.35
CA GLY A 29 -7.97 14.70 -12.32
C GLY A 29 -6.88 13.67 -11.99
N TYR A 30 -5.87 13.48 -12.83
CA TYR A 30 -4.68 12.70 -12.47
C TYR A 30 -3.63 13.59 -11.80
N VAL A 31 -3.16 13.15 -10.63
CA VAL A 31 -2.19 13.88 -9.85
C VAL A 31 -1.09 12.95 -9.35
N ILE A 32 0.12 13.49 -9.23
CA ILE A 32 1.33 12.81 -8.78
C ILE A 32 1.87 13.48 -7.53
N TYR A 33 2.13 12.67 -6.53
CA TYR A 33 2.83 13.08 -5.32
C TYR A 33 4.14 12.33 -5.20
N ARG A 34 5.20 13.07 -4.90
CA ARG A 34 6.49 12.51 -4.53
C ARG A 34 6.55 12.37 -3.02
N VAL A 35 6.80 11.15 -2.54
CA VAL A 35 6.80 10.79 -1.13
C VAL A 35 8.15 10.19 -0.78
N ARG A 36 8.80 10.71 0.27
CA ARG A 36 10.00 10.11 0.83
C ARG A 36 9.67 9.26 2.06
N VAL A 37 10.30 8.10 2.16
CA VAL A 37 10.18 7.18 3.31
C VAL A 37 11.58 6.81 3.79
N ARG A 38 11.81 6.87 5.11
CA ARG A 38 13.07 6.42 5.70
C ARG A 38 13.27 4.94 5.41
N ARG A 39 14.47 4.55 5.00
CA ARG A 39 14.87 3.16 4.77
C ARG A 39 15.16 2.46 6.09
N GLY A 40 15.27 1.13 6.02
CA GLY A 40 15.63 0.27 7.14
C GLY A 40 14.47 -0.54 7.69
N GLY A 41 14.77 -1.28 8.75
CA GLY A 41 13.78 -2.02 9.54
C GLY A 41 12.89 -1.10 10.36
N ARG A 42 12.01 -1.69 11.17
CA ARG A 42 11.16 -0.96 12.10
C ARG A 42 11.44 -1.45 13.51
N LYS A 43 12.20 -0.65 14.27
CA LYS A 43 12.44 -0.89 15.70
C LYS A 43 11.11 -0.99 16.44
N ARG A 44 11.00 -1.93 17.38
CA ARG A 44 9.83 -2.01 18.27
C ARG A 44 9.79 -0.78 19.18
N PRO A 45 8.67 -0.05 19.27
CA PRO A 45 8.54 1.08 20.18
C PRO A 45 8.29 0.58 21.60
N VAL A 46 9.35 0.26 22.34
CA VAL A 46 9.28 -0.12 23.76
C VAL A 46 10.19 0.77 24.60
N PRO A 47 9.73 1.26 25.78
CA PRO A 47 10.57 2.02 26.70
C PRO A 47 11.80 1.21 27.10
N LYS A 48 12.99 1.81 26.97
CA LYS A 48 14.29 1.21 27.37
C LYS A 48 14.59 -0.20 26.80
N GLY A 49 13.87 -0.65 25.76
CA GLY A 49 14.04 -2.00 25.21
C GLY A 49 13.28 -3.11 25.95
N CYS A 50 12.55 -2.80 27.02
CA CYS A 50 11.86 -3.79 27.85
C CYS A 50 10.53 -4.21 27.21
N THR A 51 10.40 -5.48 26.79
CA THR A 51 9.17 -6.00 26.16
C THR A 51 8.23 -6.73 27.12
N TYR A 52 8.66 -7.00 28.36
CA TYR A 52 7.88 -7.71 29.40
C TYR A 52 7.22 -9.02 28.91
N GLY A 53 7.97 -9.86 28.18
CA GLY A 53 7.45 -11.08 27.56
C GLY A 53 8.36 -12.29 27.72
N LYS A 54 8.06 -13.37 27.00
CA LYS A 54 8.96 -14.54 26.90
C LYS A 54 10.19 -14.19 26.05
N PRO A 55 11.35 -14.87 26.22
CA PRO A 55 12.57 -14.59 25.46
C PRO A 55 12.38 -14.52 23.93
N VAL A 56 11.49 -15.35 23.38
CA VAL A 56 11.16 -15.36 21.93
C VAL A 56 10.62 -14.02 21.41
N THR A 57 9.97 -13.21 22.26
CA THR A 57 9.42 -11.89 21.87
C THR A 57 10.27 -10.72 22.34
N HIS A 58 11.44 -10.95 22.96
CA HIS A 58 12.33 -9.89 23.47
C HIS A 58 13.03 -9.07 22.37
N GLY A 59 13.08 -9.56 21.14
CA GLY A 59 13.76 -8.85 20.03
C GLY A 59 13.19 -7.46 19.74
N VAL A 60 14.07 -6.43 19.70
CA VAL A 60 13.69 -5.02 19.48
C VAL A 60 14.23 -4.44 18.16
N ASN A 61 15.51 -4.66 17.85
CA ASN A 61 16.23 -3.87 16.83
C ASN A 61 16.12 -4.42 15.40
N GLN A 62 16.27 -5.73 15.21
CA GLN A 62 16.39 -6.36 13.88
C GLN A 62 15.03 -6.73 13.24
N LEU A 63 13.93 -6.13 13.71
CA LEU A 63 12.59 -6.41 13.19
C LEU A 63 12.36 -5.74 11.83
N LYS A 64 11.74 -6.50 10.92
CA LYS A 64 11.31 -6.01 9.60
C LYS A 64 9.81 -5.73 9.62
N PHE A 65 9.40 -4.67 8.91
CA PHE A 65 7.97 -4.36 8.81
C PHE A 65 7.28 -5.32 7.85
N ALA A 66 6.04 -5.72 8.17
CA ALA A 66 5.27 -6.66 7.34
C ALA A 66 4.88 -6.09 5.96
N ARG A 67 4.82 -4.76 5.83
CA ARG A 67 4.47 -4.06 4.58
C ARG A 67 5.69 -3.39 3.96
N SER A 68 5.69 -3.29 2.64
CA SER A 68 6.75 -2.61 1.89
C SER A 68 6.78 -1.09 2.18
N LEU A 69 7.98 -0.48 2.10
CA LEU A 69 8.14 0.98 2.20
C LEU A 69 7.33 1.74 1.12
N ARG A 70 7.14 1.11 -0.05
CA ARG A 70 6.27 1.63 -1.12
C ARG A 70 4.81 1.72 -0.68
N SER A 71 4.28 0.69 0.00
CA SER A 71 2.92 0.74 0.57
C SER A 71 2.80 1.78 1.69
N VAL A 72 3.86 2.00 2.48
CA VAL A 72 3.90 3.08 3.48
C VAL A 72 3.84 4.46 2.82
N ALA A 73 4.50 4.64 1.66
CA ALA A 73 4.42 5.89 0.89
C ALA A 73 3.00 6.16 0.39
N GLU A 74 2.33 5.14 -0.15
CA GLU A 74 0.92 5.22 -0.58
C GLU A 74 0.00 5.60 0.59
N GLU A 75 0.16 4.97 1.75
CA GLU A 75 -0.63 5.30 2.95
C GLU A 75 -0.42 6.74 3.42
N ARG A 76 0.83 7.23 3.45
CA ARG A 76 1.13 8.60 3.89
C ARG A 76 0.41 9.64 3.05
N VAL A 77 0.44 9.50 1.72
CA VAL A 77 -0.24 10.45 0.84
C VAL A 77 -1.75 10.24 0.82
N GLY A 78 -2.22 8.99 0.88
CA GLY A 78 -3.65 8.68 0.95
C GLY A 78 -4.32 9.29 2.18
N ARG A 79 -3.62 9.33 3.32
CA ARG A 79 -4.08 10.03 4.54
C ARG A 79 -4.03 11.55 4.38
N LYS A 80 -2.95 12.11 3.82
CA LYS A 80 -2.81 13.57 3.61
C LYS A 80 -3.85 14.11 2.62
N CYS A 81 -4.17 13.35 1.59
CA CYS A 81 -5.06 13.76 0.50
C CYS A 81 -6.31 12.87 0.44
N GLY A 82 -7.11 12.86 1.53
CA GLY A 82 -8.27 11.97 1.69
C GLY A 82 -9.38 12.12 0.64
N GLY A 83 -9.48 13.30 -0.01
CA GLY A 83 -10.40 13.54 -1.13
C GLY A 83 -10.04 12.76 -2.40
N LEU A 84 -8.78 12.37 -2.54
CA LEU A 84 -8.27 11.65 -3.71
C LEU A 84 -8.31 10.13 -3.50
N ARG A 85 -8.01 9.39 -4.58
CA ARG A 85 -7.88 7.92 -4.57
C ARG A 85 -6.50 7.52 -5.04
N VAL A 86 -5.78 6.72 -4.26
CA VAL A 86 -4.51 6.14 -4.68
C VAL A 86 -4.76 5.11 -5.77
N LEU A 87 -4.15 5.30 -6.94
CA LEU A 87 -4.20 4.34 -8.04
C LEU A 87 -3.06 3.32 -7.91
N ASN A 88 -1.82 3.82 -7.98
CA ASN A 88 -0.59 3.01 -7.96
C ASN A 88 0.63 3.85 -7.57
N SER A 89 1.80 3.23 -7.44
CA SER A 89 3.05 3.92 -7.12
C SER A 89 4.28 3.25 -7.73
N TYR A 90 5.34 4.03 -7.92
CA TYR A 90 6.62 3.54 -8.44
C TYR A 90 7.81 4.20 -7.76
N TRP A 91 8.94 3.49 -7.78
CA TRP A 91 10.23 3.97 -7.30
C TRP A 91 10.84 4.96 -8.30
N VAL A 92 11.48 6.01 -7.77
CA VAL A 92 12.14 7.04 -8.59
C VAL A 92 13.63 7.14 -8.28
N ALA A 93 13.99 7.17 -7.00
CA ALA A 93 15.37 7.31 -6.55
C ALA A 93 15.52 6.78 -5.12
N GLU A 94 16.75 6.55 -4.68
CA GLU A 94 17.07 6.25 -3.30
C GLU A 94 18.42 6.83 -2.91
N ASP A 95 18.58 7.12 -1.63
CA ASP A 95 19.86 7.41 -0.99
C ASP A 95 20.04 6.48 0.22
N SER A 96 21.11 6.63 1.02
CA SER A 96 21.36 5.79 2.18
C SER A 96 20.24 5.85 3.24
N THR A 97 19.54 6.97 3.35
CA THR A 97 18.58 7.27 4.42
C THR A 97 17.12 7.12 3.97
N TYR A 98 16.81 7.41 2.71
CA TYR A 98 15.46 7.54 2.17
C TYR A 98 15.30 6.78 0.85
N LYS A 99 14.08 6.28 0.62
CA LYS A 99 13.58 5.90 -0.71
C LYS A 99 12.52 6.90 -1.13
N PHE A 100 12.56 7.27 -2.40
CA PHE A 100 11.62 8.21 -3.01
C PHE A 100 10.68 7.45 -3.96
N PHE A 101 9.39 7.67 -3.76
CA PHE A 101 8.34 7.09 -4.58
C PHE A 101 7.48 8.20 -5.19
N GLU A 102 6.99 7.97 -6.40
CA GLU A 102 5.89 8.74 -6.98
C GLU A 102 4.61 7.93 -6.91
N VAL A 103 3.59 8.53 -6.30
CA VAL A 103 2.27 7.94 -6.12
C VAL A 103 1.31 8.64 -7.09
N ILE A 104 0.67 7.84 -7.93
CA ILE A 104 -0.38 8.28 -8.85
C ILE A 104 -1.68 8.28 -8.06
N MET A 105 -2.32 9.43 -7.96
CA MET A 105 -3.64 9.59 -7.37
C MET A 105 -4.61 10.16 -8.41
N VAL A 106 -5.89 9.90 -8.18
CA VAL A 106 -6.98 10.31 -9.05
C VAL A 106 -8.01 11.05 -8.21
N ASP A 107 -8.53 12.15 -8.76
CA ASP A 107 -9.65 12.89 -8.19
C ASP A 107 -11.00 12.27 -8.64
N PRO A 108 -11.77 11.63 -7.74
CA PRO A 108 -13.06 11.04 -8.08
C PRO A 108 -14.19 12.07 -8.27
N ALA A 109 -13.99 13.33 -7.88
CA ALA A 109 -14.97 14.40 -8.06
C ALA A 109 -14.88 15.04 -9.46
N ASN A 110 -13.75 14.88 -10.15
CA ASN A 110 -13.54 15.48 -11.46
C ASN A 110 -14.41 14.81 -12.55
N LYS A 111 -15.14 15.63 -13.34
CA LYS A 111 -16.01 15.17 -14.43
C LYS A 111 -15.26 14.37 -15.50
N THR A 112 -14.00 14.71 -15.80
CA THR A 112 -13.16 13.99 -16.78
C THR A 112 -12.80 12.56 -16.36
N ILE A 113 -12.81 12.30 -15.04
CA ILE A 113 -12.62 10.96 -14.48
C ILE A 113 -13.94 10.20 -14.42
N ARG A 114 -15.01 10.86 -13.97
CA ARG A 114 -16.32 10.23 -13.81
C ARG A 114 -16.95 9.79 -15.13
N ARG A 115 -16.76 10.58 -16.19
CA ARG A 115 -17.28 10.29 -17.54
C ARG A 115 -16.42 9.30 -18.32
N ASP A 116 -15.18 9.05 -17.89
CA ASP A 116 -14.28 8.15 -18.59
C ASP A 116 -14.48 6.69 -18.16
N PRO A 117 -14.89 5.79 -19.06
CA PRO A 117 -15.10 4.39 -18.75
C PRO A 117 -13.82 3.66 -18.29
N GLU A 118 -12.62 4.10 -18.67
CA GLU A 118 -11.37 3.43 -18.25
C GLU A 118 -11.06 3.66 -16.76
N SER A 119 -11.41 4.82 -16.21
CA SER A 119 -10.98 5.25 -14.86
C SER A 119 -12.11 5.42 -13.85
N ASN A 120 -13.37 5.52 -14.30
CA ASN A 120 -14.51 5.79 -13.43
C ASN A 120 -14.76 4.70 -12.37
N TRP A 121 -14.26 3.47 -12.56
CA TRP A 121 -14.37 2.40 -11.56
C TRP A 121 -13.82 2.84 -10.21
N LEU A 122 -12.73 3.63 -10.21
CA LEU A 122 -12.08 4.14 -8.99
C LEU A 122 -12.96 5.12 -8.19
N CYS A 123 -14.00 5.69 -8.81
CA CYS A 123 -14.94 6.61 -8.18
C CYS A 123 -15.96 5.91 -7.27
N ARG A 124 -16.17 4.59 -7.42
CA ARG A 124 -17.15 3.85 -6.60
C ARG A 124 -16.72 3.83 -5.13
N ALA A 125 -17.70 3.86 -4.22
CA ALA A 125 -17.44 3.92 -2.78
C ALA A 125 -16.58 2.76 -2.25
N VAL A 126 -16.70 1.57 -2.84
CA VAL A 126 -15.91 0.38 -2.49
C VAL A 126 -14.40 0.55 -2.72
N HIS A 127 -13.98 1.56 -3.48
CA HIS A 127 -12.58 1.89 -3.76
C HIS A 127 -12.01 3.03 -2.90
N LYS A 128 -12.74 3.47 -1.86
CA LYS A 128 -12.19 4.37 -0.82
C LYS A 128 -11.00 3.72 -0.10
N HIS A 129 -9.92 4.46 0.11
CA HIS A 129 -8.76 4.01 0.89
C HIS A 129 -8.22 2.61 0.54
N ARG A 130 -7.94 2.37 -0.75
CA ARG A 130 -7.37 1.09 -1.22
C ARG A 130 -6.00 0.81 -0.59
N GLU A 131 -5.23 1.85 -0.37
CA GLU A 131 -3.90 1.83 0.26
C GLU A 131 -3.96 1.35 1.72
N LEU A 132 -5.01 1.72 2.47
CA LEU A 132 -5.20 1.27 3.86
C LEU A 132 -5.65 -0.19 3.95
N ARG A 133 -6.37 -0.68 2.94
CA ARG A 133 -6.87 -2.07 2.86
C ARG A 133 -5.92 -3.03 2.13
N GLY A 134 -4.78 -2.54 1.66
CA GLY A 134 -3.81 -3.35 0.91
C GLY A 134 -4.35 -3.86 -0.44
N LEU A 135 -5.12 -3.03 -1.14
CA LEU A 135 -5.71 -3.33 -2.45
C LEU A 135 -4.93 -2.71 -3.63
N THR A 136 -3.96 -1.85 -3.34
CA THR A 136 -2.98 -1.37 -4.34
C THR A 136 -2.00 -2.48 -4.71
N SER A 137 -1.26 -2.31 -5.82
CA SER A 137 -0.23 -3.28 -6.21
C SER A 137 0.79 -3.52 -5.09
N ALA A 138 1.28 -2.44 -4.46
CA ALA A 138 2.24 -2.52 -3.36
C ALA A 138 1.68 -3.23 -2.11
N GLY A 139 0.43 -2.94 -1.74
CA GLY A 139 -0.23 -3.56 -0.61
C GLY A 139 -0.57 -5.03 -0.85
N ARG A 140 -1.02 -5.39 -2.05
CA ARG A 140 -1.35 -6.77 -2.43
C ARG A 140 -0.14 -7.69 -2.36
N SER A 141 1.04 -7.24 -2.78
CA SER A 141 2.28 -8.03 -2.67
C SER A 141 2.59 -8.42 -1.22
N SER A 142 2.36 -7.53 -0.25
CA SER A 142 2.58 -7.82 1.17
C SER A 142 1.54 -8.79 1.78
N ARG A 143 0.39 -9.00 1.13
CA ARG A 143 -0.63 -9.96 1.57
C ARG A 143 -0.26 -11.41 1.26
N GLY A 144 0.74 -11.64 0.41
CA GLY A 144 1.18 -12.99 0.02
C GLY A 144 0.11 -13.77 -0.73
N LEU A 145 -0.66 -13.11 -1.59
CA LEU A 145 -1.66 -13.76 -2.45
C LEU A 145 -0.98 -14.34 -3.70
N GLY A 146 -1.45 -15.50 -4.16
CA GLY A 146 -0.97 -16.13 -5.38
C GLY A 146 -1.73 -17.42 -5.69
N LYS A 147 -1.29 -18.14 -6.72
CA LYS A 147 -1.85 -19.44 -7.12
C LYS A 147 -0.82 -20.55 -6.91
N GLY A 148 -1.28 -21.76 -6.60
CA GLY A 148 -0.45 -22.96 -6.45
C GLY A 148 0.01 -23.22 -5.01
N HIS A 149 0.77 -24.32 -4.85
CA HIS A 149 1.16 -24.89 -3.56
C HIS A 149 1.92 -23.91 -2.64
N LYS A 150 2.61 -22.92 -3.19
CA LYS A 150 3.35 -21.89 -2.42
C LYS A 150 2.44 -20.90 -1.66
N PHE A 151 1.15 -20.82 -2.00
CA PHE A 151 0.23 -19.81 -1.46
C PHE A 151 -0.94 -20.38 -0.66
N THR A 152 -0.84 -21.64 -0.22
CA THR A 152 -1.89 -22.37 0.52
C THR A 152 -2.45 -21.60 1.70
N LYS A 153 -1.59 -20.91 2.46
CA LYS A 153 -1.98 -20.08 3.62
C LYS A 153 -2.85 -18.87 3.28
N THR A 154 -3.16 -18.62 2.02
CA THR A 154 -4.07 -17.55 1.58
C THR A 154 -5.26 -18.05 0.75
N ASN A 155 -5.45 -19.37 0.66
CA ASN A 155 -6.63 -19.96 0.04
C ASN A 155 -7.88 -19.46 0.77
N GLY A 156 -8.89 -19.01 0.01
CA GLY A 156 -10.05 -18.30 0.57
C GLY A 156 -9.88 -16.77 0.69
N GLY A 157 -8.82 -16.20 0.13
CA GLY A 157 -8.68 -14.75 -0.14
C GLY A 157 -7.80 -13.96 0.84
N SER A 158 -7.49 -14.50 2.03
CA SER A 158 -6.54 -13.92 2.98
C SER A 158 -6.04 -14.96 3.99
N ARG A 159 -4.94 -14.65 4.69
CA ARG A 159 -4.42 -15.50 5.78
C ARG A 159 -5.43 -15.73 6.91
N ARG A 160 -6.19 -14.69 7.26
CA ARG A 160 -7.24 -14.79 8.29
C ARG A 160 -8.40 -15.65 7.84
N ALA A 161 -8.86 -15.49 6.60
CA ALA A 161 -9.93 -16.33 6.05
C ALA A 161 -9.53 -17.82 6.02
N TYR A 162 -8.29 -18.10 5.60
CA TYR A 162 -7.72 -19.45 5.66
C TYR A 162 -7.73 -19.99 7.10
N MET A 163 -7.21 -19.23 8.06
CA MET A 163 -7.15 -19.64 9.47
C MET A 163 -8.53 -19.94 10.05
N ILE A 164 -9.52 -19.07 9.82
CA ILE A 164 -10.89 -19.26 10.32
C ILE A 164 -11.49 -20.56 9.77
N LYS A 165 -11.35 -20.80 8.46
CA LYS A 165 -11.89 -22.01 7.81
C LYS A 165 -11.30 -23.31 8.39
N HIS A 166 -10.00 -23.32 8.73
CA HIS A 166 -9.32 -24.54 9.19
C HIS A 166 -9.42 -24.77 10.70
N ASN A 167 -9.76 -23.72 11.46
CA ASN A 167 -9.95 -23.80 12.90
C ASN A 167 -11.44 -23.86 13.30
N SER A 168 -12.37 -23.84 12.33
CA SER A 168 -13.80 -23.98 12.57
C SER A 168 -14.24 -25.44 12.42
N LEU A 169 -14.91 -25.98 13.43
CA LEU A 169 -15.58 -27.29 13.35
C LEU A 169 -16.95 -27.12 12.66
N SER A 170 -17.20 -27.90 11.61
CA SER A 170 -18.51 -27.94 10.94
C SER A 170 -19.39 -29.00 11.59
N LEU A 171 -20.44 -28.57 12.30
CA LEU A 171 -21.42 -29.45 12.95
C LEU A 171 -22.68 -29.53 12.08
N ARG A 172 -22.82 -30.61 11.31
CA ARG A 172 -24.00 -30.87 10.49
C ARG A 172 -25.14 -31.42 11.36
N ARG A 173 -26.39 -31.15 10.96
CA ARG A 173 -27.61 -31.59 11.69
C ARG A 173 -27.67 -33.10 11.90
N LYS A 174 -27.23 -33.86 10.90
CA LYS A 174 -26.97 -35.29 10.99
C LYS A 174 -25.47 -35.51 10.81
N ARG A 175 -24.86 -36.26 11.72
CA ARG A 175 -23.44 -36.62 11.64
C ARG A 175 -23.26 -37.86 10.79
#